data_AF-A0A914ESE6-F1
#
_entry.id   AF-A0A914ESE6-F1
#
_cell.length_a   1.000
_cell.length_b   1.000
_cell.length_c   1.000
_cell.angle_alpha   90.00
_cell.angle_beta   90.00
_cell.angle_gamma   90.00
#
_symmetry.space_group_name_H-M   'P 1'
#
loop_
_entity.id
_entity.type
_entity.pdbx_description
1 polymer ?
#
loop_
_entity_poly.entity_id
_entity_poly.type
_entity_poly.pdbx_seq_one_letter_code
_entity_poly.pdbx_strand_id
1 'polypeptide(L)'
;MPSCSKESMKRAVFEYFPVCEWVPKYELKDLTADLMAGFTVGIVSVPIAMALAALANIPEVIGLYTTCIPPFFFAFFSTSRHVSIGMFAVIALLVRSAEIRHLSENATIEFNQDMDIADLPSVQLLTTLTFTTGLVMFVMSIFRLHIIASYMSHSLIGGFTTAAAIHIMLSQVPPVLQLDLAKRSGLFKAIFVGSQN
;
A
#
# COMPACT_ATOMS: atom_id res chain seq x y z
N MET A 1 -13.82 38.72 13.30
CA MET A 1 -14.70 37.68 13.85
C MET A 1 -15.49 37.08 12.68
N PRO A 2 -15.21 35.86 12.19
CA PRO A 2 -16.01 35.30 11.11
C PRO A 2 -17.32 34.76 11.69
N SER A 3 -18.44 35.29 11.22
CA SER A 3 -19.78 34.86 11.64
C SER A 3 -20.04 33.42 11.21
N CYS A 4 -20.43 32.57 12.15
CA CYS A 4 -20.99 31.24 11.88
C CYS A 4 -22.34 31.38 11.18
N SER A 5 -22.32 31.42 9.85
CA SER A 5 -23.50 31.33 9.00
C SER A 5 -23.62 29.92 8.43
N LYS A 6 -24.85 29.46 8.17
CA LYS A 6 -25.16 28.16 7.54
C LYS A 6 -24.35 27.93 6.25
N GLU A 7 -23.95 29.01 5.58
CA GLU A 7 -23.10 29.01 4.38
C GLU A 7 -21.65 28.57 4.66
N SER A 8 -21.07 28.94 5.82
CA SER A 8 -19.71 28.51 6.22
C SER A 8 -19.69 27.02 6.60
N MET A 9 -20.76 26.52 7.22
CA MET A 9 -20.90 25.09 7.55
C MET A 9 -21.11 24.23 6.30
N LYS A 10 -21.94 24.68 5.34
CA LYS A 10 -22.04 24.03 4.02
C LYS A 10 -20.69 23.96 3.33
N ARG A 11 -19.94 25.08 3.32
CA ARG A 11 -18.63 25.15 2.67
C ARG A 11 -17.62 24.21 3.31
N ALA A 12 -17.58 24.11 4.64
CA ALA A 12 -16.74 23.13 5.34
C ALA A 12 -17.16 21.68 5.03
N VAL A 13 -18.46 21.39 4.95
CA VAL A 13 -18.94 20.04 4.57
C VAL A 13 -18.55 19.69 3.13
N PHE A 14 -18.63 20.62 2.18
CA PHE A 14 -18.16 20.39 0.80
C PHE A 14 -16.64 20.28 0.70
N GLU A 15 -15.89 20.92 1.60
CA GLU A 15 -14.42 20.84 1.68
C GLU A 15 -13.94 19.50 2.27
N TYR A 16 -14.70 18.92 3.21
CA TYR A 16 -14.40 17.60 3.81
C TYR A 16 -15.00 16.41 3.03
N PHE A 17 -16.14 16.60 2.36
CA PHE A 17 -16.80 15.59 1.53
C PHE A 17 -16.94 16.11 0.09
N PRO A 18 -15.82 16.17 -0.66
CA PRO A 18 -15.81 16.59 -2.07
C PRO A 18 -16.69 15.70 -2.95
N VAL A 19 -17.03 14.49 -2.48
CA VAL A 19 -17.99 13.59 -3.13
C VAL A 19 -19.35 14.25 -3.40
N CYS A 20 -19.80 15.09 -2.47
CA CYS A 20 -21.07 15.79 -2.57
C CYS A 20 -21.05 16.90 -3.64
N GLU A 21 -19.88 17.29 -4.15
CA GLU A 21 -19.77 18.31 -5.20
C GLU A 21 -19.87 17.70 -6.61
N TRP A 22 -19.30 16.51 -6.83
CA TRP A 22 -19.27 15.88 -8.16
C TRP A 22 -20.46 14.96 -8.43
N VAL A 23 -21.02 14.31 -7.40
CA VAL A 23 -22.21 13.45 -7.54
C VAL A 23 -23.42 14.18 -8.17
N PRO A 24 -23.80 15.40 -7.75
CA PRO A 24 -24.94 16.09 -8.37
C PRO A 24 -24.67 16.60 -9.80
N LYS A 25 -23.39 16.70 -10.21
CA LYS A 25 -22.98 17.06 -11.58
C LYS A 25 -22.81 15.82 -12.48
N TYR A 26 -23.12 14.62 -11.97
CA TYR A 26 -22.90 13.36 -12.66
C TYR A 26 -23.94 13.12 -13.75
N GLU A 27 -23.48 12.94 -14.99
CA GLU A 27 -24.34 12.53 -16.10
C GLU A 27 -24.54 11.02 -16.09
N LEU A 28 -25.80 10.57 -16.07
CA LEU A 28 -26.15 9.14 -16.11
C LEU A 28 -25.67 8.41 -17.37
N LYS A 29 -25.27 9.15 -18.41
CA LYS A 29 -24.66 8.61 -19.63
C LYS A 29 -23.28 7.99 -19.37
N ASP A 30 -22.54 8.52 -18.39
CA ASP A 30 -21.21 8.01 -18.05
C ASP A 30 -21.28 6.74 -17.20
N LEU A 31 -22.46 6.40 -16.65
CA LEU A 31 -22.65 5.25 -15.76
C LEU A 31 -22.24 3.94 -16.42
N THR A 32 -22.54 3.76 -17.70
CA THR A 32 -22.17 2.54 -18.42
C THR A 32 -20.66 2.44 -18.63
N ALA A 33 -20.00 3.58 -18.90
CA ALA A 33 -18.55 3.63 -19.06
C ALA A 33 -17.83 3.35 -17.73
N ASP A 34 -18.29 3.99 -16.64
CA ASP A 34 -17.76 3.78 -15.30
C ASP A 34 -17.97 2.34 -14.81
N LEU A 35 -19.12 1.72 -15.12
CA LEU A 35 -19.40 0.34 -14.72
C LEU A 35 -18.51 -0.66 -15.46
N MET A 36 -18.28 -0.47 -16.76
CA MET A 36 -17.32 -1.30 -17.52
C MET A 36 -15.88 -1.08 -17.05
N ALA A 37 -15.50 0.17 -16.77
CA ALA A 37 -14.17 0.49 -16.24
C ALA A 37 -13.96 -0.14 -14.86
N GLY A 38 -14.92 0.02 -13.94
CA GLY A 38 -14.87 -0.57 -12.60
C GLY A 38 -14.82 -2.09 -12.62
N PHE A 39 -15.57 -2.74 -13.52
CA PHE A 39 -15.51 -4.19 -13.69
C PHE A 39 -14.14 -4.66 -14.20
N THR A 40 -13.59 -3.96 -15.19
CA THR A 40 -12.25 -4.27 -15.75
C THR A 40 -11.16 -4.09 -14.69
N VAL A 41 -11.20 -2.97 -13.96
CA VAL A 41 -10.27 -2.70 -12.85
C VAL A 41 -10.41 -3.76 -11.77
N GLY A 42 -11.63 -4.13 -11.38
CA GLY A 42 -11.90 -5.16 -10.39
C GLY A 42 -11.30 -6.53 -10.77
N ILE A 43 -11.52 -6.97 -12.02
CA ILE A 43 -10.93 -8.24 -12.52
C ILE A 43 -9.40 -8.19 -12.45
N VAL A 44 -8.80 -7.08 -12.86
CA VAL A 44 -7.33 -6.91 -12.86
C VAL A 44 -6.77 -6.81 -11.44
N SER A 45 -7.50 -6.21 -10.51
CA SER A 45 -7.07 -6.03 -9.11
C SER A 45 -6.96 -7.35 -8.33
N VAL A 46 -7.81 -8.35 -8.61
CA VAL A 46 -7.78 -9.65 -7.89
C VAL A 46 -6.42 -10.35 -8.00
N PRO A 47 -5.90 -10.68 -9.21
CA PRO A 47 -4.60 -11.35 -9.32
C PRO A 47 -3.44 -10.46 -8.88
N ILE A 48 -3.52 -9.14 -9.09
CA ILE A 48 -2.51 -8.19 -8.60
C ILE A 48 -2.43 -8.25 -7.07
N ALA A 49 -3.57 -8.24 -6.38
CA ALA A 49 -3.62 -8.29 -4.93
C ALA A 49 -3.05 -9.61 -4.39
N MET A 50 -3.38 -10.74 -5.01
CA MET A 50 -2.82 -12.04 -4.61
C MET A 50 -1.30 -12.09 -4.81
N ALA A 51 -0.78 -11.64 -5.95
CA ALA A 51 0.64 -11.65 -6.24
C ALA A 51 1.44 -10.76 -5.28
N LEU A 52 0.92 -9.58 -4.96
CA LEU A 52 1.57 -8.65 -4.04
C LEU A 52 1.46 -9.10 -2.57
N ALA A 53 0.43 -9.86 -2.20
CA ALA A 53 0.32 -10.47 -0.89
C ALA A 53 1.36 -11.57 -0.70
N ALA A 54 1.51 -12.44 -1.71
CA ALA A 54 2.57 -13.44 -1.74
C ALA A 54 3.97 -12.78 -1.70
N LEU A 55 4.15 -11.64 -2.36
CA LEU A 55 5.41 -10.89 -2.31
C LEU A 55 5.70 -10.36 -0.89
N ALA A 56 4.67 -9.92 -0.17
CA ALA A 56 4.73 -9.48 1.22
C ALA A 56 4.83 -10.64 2.23
N ASN A 57 4.76 -11.90 1.79
CA ASN A 57 4.69 -13.09 2.64
C ASN A 57 3.44 -13.14 3.54
N ILE A 58 2.32 -12.57 3.08
CA ILE A 58 1.04 -12.57 3.82
C ILE A 58 -0.01 -13.45 3.16
N PRO A 59 -0.98 -14.01 3.92
CA PRO A 59 -2.10 -14.73 3.35
C PRO A 59 -2.82 -13.89 2.29
N GLU A 60 -3.11 -14.48 1.13
CA GLU A 60 -3.65 -13.79 -0.04
C GLU A 60 -5.02 -13.17 0.25
N VAL A 61 -5.78 -13.79 1.15
CA VAL A 61 -7.08 -13.30 1.64
C VAL A 61 -6.94 -11.90 2.26
N ILE A 62 -5.85 -11.65 3.01
CA ILE A 62 -5.58 -10.33 3.61
C ILE A 62 -5.29 -9.31 2.52
N GLY A 63 -4.53 -9.67 1.49
CA GLY A 63 -4.29 -8.82 0.32
C GLY A 63 -5.57 -8.47 -0.45
N LEU A 64 -6.51 -9.42 -0.52
CA LEU A 64 -7.80 -9.17 -1.16
C LEU A 64 -8.66 -8.18 -0.35
N TYR A 65 -8.63 -8.28 0.98
CA TYR A 65 -9.31 -7.30 1.84
C TYR A 65 -8.72 -5.89 1.68
N THR A 66 -7.40 -5.75 1.54
CA THR A 66 -6.75 -4.44 1.37
C THR A 66 -6.97 -3.83 -0.01
N THR A 67 -7.34 -4.61 -1.03
CA THR A 67 -7.68 -4.04 -2.36
C THR A 67 -9.16 -3.72 -2.52
N CYS A 68 -10.06 -4.28 -1.69
CA CYS A 68 -11.51 -4.02 -1.79
C CYS A 68 -11.98 -2.93 -0.82
N ILE A 69 -11.55 -3.00 0.44
CA ILE A 69 -12.13 -2.16 1.50
C ILE A 69 -11.60 -0.71 1.46
N PRO A 70 -10.29 -0.44 1.37
CA PRO A 70 -9.79 0.94 1.35
C PRO A 70 -10.30 1.77 0.17
N PRO A 71 -10.39 1.26 -1.08
CA PRO A 71 -10.91 2.05 -2.20
C PRO A 71 -12.39 2.41 -2.03
N PHE A 72 -13.18 1.54 -1.41
CA PHE A 72 -14.58 1.83 -1.08
C PHE A 72 -14.70 3.03 -0.13
N PHE A 73 -13.90 3.08 0.94
CA PHE A 73 -13.85 4.24 1.83
C PHE A 73 -13.25 5.47 1.13
N PHE A 74 -12.19 5.26 0.34
CA PHE A 74 -11.54 6.33 -0.40
C PHE A 74 -12.49 7.04 -1.37
N ALA A 75 -13.44 6.33 -1.99
CA ALA A 75 -14.43 6.92 -2.89
C ALA A 75 -15.27 8.04 -2.23
N PHE A 76 -15.53 7.96 -0.92
CA PHE A 76 -16.28 8.99 -0.18
C PHE A 76 -15.44 10.22 0.18
N PHE A 77 -14.13 10.04 0.41
CA PHE A 77 -13.22 11.09 0.83
C PHE A 77 -12.34 11.63 -0.31
N SER A 78 -12.39 11.01 -1.50
CA SER A 78 -11.57 11.39 -2.64
C SER A 78 -12.07 12.68 -3.30
N THR A 79 -11.12 13.57 -3.59
CA THR A 79 -11.32 14.78 -4.39
C THR A 79 -11.36 14.49 -5.89
N SER A 80 -10.94 13.30 -6.34
CA SER A 80 -10.86 12.95 -7.76
C SER A 80 -11.64 11.67 -8.09
N ARG A 81 -12.44 11.74 -9.16
CA ARG A 81 -13.29 10.64 -9.67
C ARG A 81 -12.50 9.50 -10.30
N HIS A 82 -11.33 9.78 -10.88
CA HIS A 82 -10.57 8.81 -11.68
C HIS A 82 -9.43 8.13 -10.91
N VAL A 83 -9.17 8.56 -9.67
CA VAL A 83 -8.06 8.03 -8.87
C VAL A 83 -8.57 6.86 -8.05
N SER A 84 -8.02 5.67 -8.34
CA SER A 84 -8.20 4.48 -7.49
C SER A 84 -6.93 4.24 -6.70
N ILE A 85 -7.08 3.95 -5.42
CA ILE A 85 -5.99 3.45 -4.57
C ILE A 85 -6.02 1.92 -4.59
N GLY A 86 -4.89 1.28 -4.33
CA GLY A 86 -4.77 -0.16 -4.22
C GLY A 86 -3.48 -0.57 -3.56
N MET A 87 -3.16 -1.85 -3.62
CA MET A 87 -1.88 -2.35 -3.12
C MET A 87 -0.72 -1.96 -4.05
N PHE A 88 0.44 -1.66 -3.47
CA PHE A 88 1.65 -1.29 -4.19
C PHE A 88 2.80 -2.23 -3.86
N ALA A 89 3.55 -2.64 -4.88
CA ALA A 89 4.64 -3.60 -4.74
C ALA A 89 5.76 -3.15 -3.80
N VAL A 90 6.10 -1.86 -3.81
CA VAL A 90 7.12 -1.31 -2.92
C VAL A 90 6.70 -1.43 -1.46
N ILE A 91 5.41 -1.16 -1.16
CA ILE A 91 4.87 -1.27 0.19
C ILE A 91 4.89 -2.74 0.64
N ALA A 92 4.50 -3.67 -0.23
CA ALA A 92 4.56 -5.11 0.05
C ALA A 92 5.98 -5.57 0.42
N LEU A 93 7.01 -5.12 -0.31
CA LEU A 93 8.41 -5.43 0.00
C LEU A 93 8.88 -4.81 1.33
N LEU A 94 8.41 -3.60 1.67
CA LEU A 94 8.73 -2.96 2.94
C LEU A 94 8.09 -3.69 4.13
N VAL A 95 6.85 -4.15 3.98
CA VAL A 95 6.16 -4.98 4.99
C VAL A 95 6.94 -6.27 5.23
N ARG A 96 7.33 -6.98 4.16
CA ARG A 96 8.17 -8.18 4.27
C ARG A 96 9.52 -7.90 4.95
N SER A 97 10.16 -6.78 4.62
CA SER A 97 11.41 -6.37 5.25
C SER A 97 11.23 -6.10 6.75
N ALA A 98 10.12 -5.48 7.15
CA ALA A 98 9.78 -5.28 8.55
C ALA A 98 9.56 -6.61 9.28
N GLU A 99 8.80 -7.54 8.69
CA GLU A 99 8.58 -8.88 9.23
C GLU A 99 9.89 -9.63 9.46
N ILE A 100 10.78 -9.68 8.47
CA ILE A 100 12.08 -10.35 8.58
C ILE A 100 12.92 -9.75 9.72
N ARG A 101 12.86 -8.42 9.91
CA ARG A 101 13.57 -7.75 11.01
C ARG A 101 13.01 -8.14 12.38
N HIS A 102 11.69 -8.19 12.52
CA HIS A 102 11.04 -8.61 13.76
C HIS A 102 11.37 -10.06 14.13
N LEU A 103 11.38 -10.96 13.14
CA LEU A 103 11.80 -12.36 13.36
C LEU A 103 13.29 -12.46 13.74
N SER A 104 14.16 -11.67 13.10
CA SER A 104 15.60 -11.64 13.41
C SER A 104 15.90 -11.13 14.82
N GLU A 105 15.10 -10.19 15.34
CA GLU A 105 15.27 -9.64 16.68
C GLU A 105 14.81 -10.65 17.75
N ASN A 106 13.66 -11.30 17.54
CA ASN A 106 13.14 -12.33 18.44
C ASN A 106 14.00 -13.61 18.44
N ALA A 107 14.63 -13.96 17.31
CA ALA A 107 15.55 -15.11 17.20
C ALA A 107 16.81 -14.98 18.08
N THR A 108 17.16 -13.77 18.55
CA THR A 108 18.26 -13.60 19.52
C THR A 108 17.85 -13.85 20.96
N ILE A 109 16.54 -13.90 21.24
CA ILE A 109 15.99 -13.98 22.61
C ILE A 109 15.53 -15.40 22.96
N GLU A 110 15.19 -16.25 21.98
CA GLU A 110 14.66 -17.60 22.23
C GLU A 110 15.55 -18.71 21.65
N PHE A 111 16.57 -19.12 22.42
CA PHE A 111 17.36 -20.33 22.13
C PHE A 111 16.72 -21.64 22.65
N ASN A 112 15.46 -21.62 23.08
CA ASN A 112 14.79 -22.80 23.63
C ASN A 112 13.28 -22.75 23.40
N GLN A 113 12.82 -23.07 22.19
CA GLN A 113 11.61 -23.87 22.04
C GLN A 113 11.49 -24.36 20.61
N ASP A 114 11.41 -25.68 20.46
CA ASP A 114 10.84 -26.33 19.29
C ASP A 114 9.48 -25.67 19.00
N MET A 115 9.42 -24.84 17.97
CA MET A 115 8.18 -24.20 17.55
C MET A 115 8.06 -24.33 16.04
N ASP A 116 7.55 -25.50 15.66
CA ASP A 116 6.90 -25.79 14.39
C ASP A 116 5.58 -24.97 14.29
N ILE A 117 5.70 -23.64 14.32
CA ILE A 117 4.63 -22.71 13.93
C ILE A 117 5.12 -22.03 12.66
N ALA A 118 4.77 -22.69 11.56
CA ALA A 118 4.88 -22.22 10.19
C ALA A 118 4.64 -20.71 10.06
N ASP A 119 5.66 -19.99 9.58
CA ASP A 119 5.67 -18.99 8.50
C ASP A 119 4.44 -18.07 8.29
N LEU A 120 3.57 -17.87 9.28
CA LEU A 120 2.43 -16.97 9.19
C LEU A 120 2.85 -15.60 9.73
N PRO A 121 2.71 -14.51 8.94
CA PRO A 121 2.91 -13.18 9.48
C PRO A 121 1.92 -12.97 10.60
N SER A 122 2.44 -12.60 11.77
CA SER A 122 1.61 -12.23 12.90
C SER A 122 0.67 -11.11 12.47
N VAL A 123 -0.63 -11.41 12.37
CA VAL A 123 -1.68 -10.40 12.04
C VAL A 123 -1.58 -9.19 12.98
N GLN A 124 -1.12 -9.42 14.21
CA GLN A 124 -0.78 -8.39 15.18
C GLN A 124 0.32 -7.43 14.70
N LEU A 125 1.38 -7.93 14.07
CA LEU A 125 2.45 -7.10 13.51
C LEU A 125 1.92 -6.23 12.37
N LEU A 126 1.19 -6.83 11.42
CA LEU A 126 0.60 -6.10 10.30
C LEU A 126 -0.38 -5.02 10.77
N THR A 127 -1.20 -5.34 11.79
CA THR A 127 -2.16 -4.39 12.37
C THR A 127 -1.44 -3.24 13.07
N THR A 128 -0.40 -3.54 13.85
CA THR A 128 0.39 -2.51 14.55
C THR A 128 1.11 -1.61 13.55
N LEU A 129 1.75 -2.20 12.53
CA LEU A 129 2.44 -1.45 11.48
C LEU A 129 1.48 -0.55 10.71
N THR A 130 0.31 -1.06 10.32
CA THR A 130 -0.71 -0.30 9.60
C THR A 130 -1.27 0.83 10.48
N PHE A 131 -1.56 0.54 11.75
CA PHE A 131 -2.09 1.53 12.69
C PHE A 131 -1.08 2.65 12.96
N THR A 132 0.18 2.32 13.23
CA THR A 132 1.25 3.30 13.45
C THR A 132 1.49 4.12 12.18
N THR A 133 1.49 3.50 11.00
CA THR A 133 1.64 4.24 9.73
C THR A 133 0.47 5.20 9.51
N GLY A 134 -0.76 4.77 9.79
CA GLY A 134 -1.96 5.61 9.74
C GLY A 134 -1.88 6.79 10.72
N LEU A 135 -1.43 6.55 11.95
CA LEU A 135 -1.24 7.59 12.96
C LEU A 135 -0.17 8.60 12.51
N VAL A 136 0.96 8.15 11.97
CA VAL A 136 2.01 9.03 11.44
C VAL A 136 1.48 9.86 10.28
N MET A 137 0.73 9.25 9.34
CA MET A 137 0.10 9.99 8.24
C MET A 137 -0.92 11.02 8.74
N PHE A 138 -1.70 10.68 9.78
CA PHE A 138 -2.64 11.59 10.40
C PHE A 138 -1.94 12.80 11.05
N VAL A 139 -0.86 12.55 11.81
CA VAL A 139 -0.04 13.60 12.41
C VAL A 139 0.60 14.48 11.33
N MET A 140 1.18 13.88 10.29
CA MET A 140 1.73 14.63 9.15
C MET A 140 0.68 15.50 8.43
N SER A 141 -0.56 15.01 8.34
CA SER A 141 -1.68 15.77 7.77
C SER A 141 -2.03 17.00 8.61
N ILE A 142 -2.06 16.88 9.95
CA ILE A 142 -2.29 18.01 10.87
C ILE A 142 -1.24 19.10 10.67
N PHE A 143 0.03 18.71 10.54
CA PHE A 143 1.14 19.64 10.27
C PHE A 143 1.19 20.13 8.81
N ARG A 144 0.23 19.73 7.95
CA ARG A 144 0.16 20.08 6.52
C ARG A 144 1.44 19.76 5.74
N LEU A 145 2.13 18.67 6.10
CA LEU A 145 3.37 18.25 5.43
C LEU A 145 3.16 17.83 3.96
N HIS A 146 1.92 17.65 3.51
CA HIS A 146 1.58 17.41 2.10
C HIS A 146 2.13 18.50 1.17
N ILE A 147 2.28 19.73 1.67
CA ILE A 147 2.87 20.85 0.91
C ILE A 147 4.31 20.52 0.52
N ILE A 148 5.11 19.95 1.42
CA ILE A 148 6.50 19.56 1.15
C ILE A 148 6.55 18.45 0.10
N ALA A 149 5.65 17.47 0.19
CA ALA A 149 5.54 16.41 -0.80
C ALA A 149 5.24 16.96 -2.21
N SER A 150 4.43 18.02 -2.31
CA SER A 150 4.13 18.68 -3.59
C SER A 150 5.33 19.40 -4.23
N TYR A 151 6.37 19.71 -3.44
CA TYR A 151 7.61 20.33 -3.92
C TYR A 151 8.68 19.30 -4.35
N MET A 152 8.38 18.00 -4.33
CA MET A 152 9.32 17.01 -4.87
C MET A 152 9.48 17.19 -6.37
N SER A 153 10.74 17.26 -6.82
CA SER A 153 11.05 17.42 -8.24
C SER A 153 10.61 16.19 -9.04
N HIS A 154 10.16 16.41 -10.28
CA HIS A 154 9.81 15.31 -11.19
C HIS A 154 10.97 14.32 -11.37
N SER A 155 12.22 14.79 -11.35
CA SER A 155 13.41 13.94 -11.42
C SER A 155 13.56 13.01 -10.22
N LEU A 156 13.21 13.46 -9.01
CA LEU A 156 13.28 12.63 -7.81
C LEU A 156 12.21 11.52 -7.85
N ILE A 157 10.97 11.88 -8.20
CA ILE A 157 9.86 10.92 -8.32
C ILE A 157 10.16 9.90 -9.42
N GLY A 158 10.69 10.37 -10.57
CA GLY A 158 11.11 9.51 -11.68
C GLY A 158 12.25 8.56 -11.29
N GLY A 159 13.27 9.06 -10.59
CA GLY A 159 14.39 8.26 -10.09
C GLY A 159 13.95 7.20 -9.09
N PHE A 160 13.11 7.57 -8.11
CA PHE A 160 12.52 6.63 -7.15
C PHE A 160 11.69 5.54 -7.85
N THR A 161 10.84 5.93 -8.81
CA THR A 161 9.99 4.99 -9.54
C THR A 161 10.82 4.03 -10.39
N THR A 162 11.89 4.52 -11.03
CA THR A 162 12.81 3.68 -11.82
C THR A 162 13.56 2.69 -10.93
N ALA A 163 14.09 3.15 -9.79
CA ALA A 163 14.75 2.27 -8.82
C ALA A 163 13.76 1.23 -8.24
N ALA A 164 12.54 1.64 -7.93
CA ALA A 164 11.47 0.74 -7.49
C ALA A 164 11.15 -0.30 -8.56
N ALA A 165 11.04 0.08 -9.83
CA ALA A 165 10.78 -0.83 -10.94
C ALA A 165 11.91 -1.88 -11.08
N ILE A 166 13.17 -1.46 -11.04
CA ILE A 166 14.33 -2.36 -11.07
C ILE A 166 14.30 -3.31 -9.86
N HIS A 167 14.00 -2.80 -8.66
CA HIS A 167 13.92 -3.60 -7.45
C HIS A 167 12.79 -4.63 -7.52
N ILE A 168 11.62 -4.24 -8.04
CA ILE A 168 10.48 -5.14 -8.26
C ILE A 168 10.88 -6.23 -9.25
N MET A 169 11.42 -5.88 -10.43
CA MET A 169 11.87 -6.86 -11.41
C MET A 169 12.82 -7.89 -10.79
N LEU A 170 13.80 -7.41 -10.01
CA LEU A 170 14.77 -8.28 -9.38
C LEU A 170 14.16 -9.17 -8.29
N SER A 171 13.17 -8.68 -7.55
CA SER A 171 12.42 -9.48 -6.55
C SER A 171 11.56 -10.58 -7.16
N GLN A 172 11.19 -10.45 -8.44
CA GLN A 172 10.44 -11.48 -9.18
C GLN A 172 11.34 -12.53 -9.86
N VAL A 173 12.67 -12.32 -9.92
CA VAL A 173 13.59 -13.29 -10.55
C VAL A 173 13.61 -14.65 -9.84
N PRO A 174 13.72 -14.75 -8.49
CA PRO A 174 13.76 -16.05 -7.81
C PRO A 174 12.50 -16.91 -8.00
N PRO A 175 11.27 -16.36 -7.86
CA PRO A 175 10.05 -17.12 -8.15
C PRO A 175 9.97 -17.64 -9.59
N VAL A 176 10.42 -16.84 -10.57
CA VAL A 176 10.38 -17.22 -12.00
C VAL A 176 11.38 -18.33 -12.33
N LEU A 177 12.57 -18.28 -11.74
CA LEU A 177 13.62 -19.27 -11.96
C LEU A 177 13.50 -20.52 -11.06
N GLN A 178 12.50 -20.55 -10.16
CA GLN A 178 12.30 -21.63 -9.17
C GLN A 178 13.57 -21.94 -8.35
N LEU A 179 14.41 -20.94 -8.12
CA LEU A 179 15.65 -21.10 -7.34
C LEU A 179 15.33 -20.97 -5.85
N ASP A 180 15.59 -22.03 -5.10
CA ASP A 180 15.39 -22.08 -3.65
C ASP A 180 16.53 -21.35 -2.93
N LEU A 181 16.45 -20.02 -2.91
CA LEU A 181 17.49 -19.17 -2.31
C LEU A 181 17.20 -18.95 -0.82
N ALA A 182 18.18 -19.30 0.03
CA ALA A 182 18.15 -19.04 1.46
C ALA A 182 17.77 -17.58 1.76
N LYS A 183 16.71 -17.39 2.55
CA LYS A 183 16.15 -16.07 2.91
C LYS A 183 17.15 -15.26 3.77
N ARG A 184 18.04 -14.47 3.15
CA ARG A 184 18.94 -13.51 3.84
C ARG A 184 18.40 -12.08 3.80
N SER A 185 18.67 -11.26 4.82
CA SER A 185 18.34 -9.81 4.88
C SER A 185 19.61 -8.93 4.80
N GLY A 186 19.62 -7.89 3.95
CA GLY A 186 20.73 -6.93 3.83
C GLY A 186 20.67 -6.00 2.61
N LEU A 187 21.41 -4.87 2.66
CA LEU A 187 21.41 -3.76 1.68
C LEU A 187 21.93 -4.13 0.26
N PHE A 188 22.50 -5.32 0.06
CA PHE A 188 23.13 -5.76 -1.19
C PHE A 188 22.73 -7.19 -1.64
N LYS A 189 21.59 -7.72 -1.19
CA LYS A 189 21.11 -9.07 -1.56
C LYS A 189 20.96 -9.29 -3.08
N ALA A 190 20.61 -8.22 -3.79
CA ALA A 190 20.47 -8.15 -5.24
C ALA A 190 21.75 -8.55 -6.02
N ILE A 191 22.92 -8.23 -5.47
CA ILE A 191 24.23 -8.40 -6.13
C ILE A 191 24.86 -9.75 -5.76
N PHE A 192 24.54 -10.29 -4.59
CA PHE A 192 25.06 -11.57 -4.09
C PHE A 192 24.15 -12.77 -4.44
N VAL A 193 23.62 -12.81 -5.67
CA VAL A 193 22.91 -13.99 -6.21
C VAL A 193 23.89 -15.12 -6.60
N GLY A 194 25.19 -14.84 -6.64
CA GLY A 194 26.21 -15.86 -6.93
C GLY A 194 27.38 -15.79 -5.96
N SER A 195 27.28 -16.44 -4.79
CA SER A 195 28.43 -17.09 -4.13
C SER A 195 27.98 -17.82 -2.86
N GLN A 196 27.56 -19.08 -3.03
CA GLN A 196 27.71 -20.14 -2.02
C GLN A 196 27.88 -21.47 -2.80
N ASN A 197 29.12 -21.72 -3.21
CA ASN A 197 29.73 -23.02 -2.92
C ASN A 197 30.29 -22.93 -1.50
#